data_AF-A0A1G3FZH1-F1
#
_entry.id   AF-A0A1G3FZH1-F1
#
_cell.length_a   1.000
_cell.length_b   1.000
_cell.length_c   1.000
_cell.angle_alpha   90.00
_cell.angle_beta   90.00
_cell.angle_gamma   90.00
#
_symmetry.space_group_name_H-M   'P 1'
#
loop_
_entity.id
_entity.type
_entity.pdbx_description
1 polymer ?
#
loop_
_entity_poly.entity_id
_entity_poly.type
_entity_poly.pdbx_seq_one_letter_code
_entity_poly.pdbx_strand_id
1 'polypeptide(L)' 'MNKSDRAVSVYWLDFRGRPVEYAALLPGEEFRADTFEGHVWIAKDFAGECLGGGALFPRQGRKNKFELR' A
#
# COMPACT_ATOMS: atom_id res chain seq x y z
N MET A 1 -0.21 -5.64 5.47
CA MET A 1 -1.29 -6.08 6.39
C MET A 1 -2.02 -4.84 6.87
N ASN A 2 -3.35 -4.88 6.83
CA ASN A 2 -4.21 -3.84 7.37
C ASN A 2 -4.39 -4.04 8.88
N LYS A 3 -3.77 -3.19 9.71
CA LYS A 3 -3.93 -3.24 11.18
C LYS A 3 -4.98 -2.24 11.70
N SER A 4 -5.63 -1.50 10.80
CA SER A 4 -6.75 -0.63 11.17
C SER A 4 -8.03 -1.46 11.36
N ASP A 5 -9.04 -0.84 11.96
CA ASP A 5 -10.41 -1.39 12.08
C ASP A 5 -11.29 -1.07 10.86
N ARG A 6 -10.72 -0.42 9.83
CA ARG A 6 -11.41 -0.03 8.59
C ARG A 6 -10.98 -0.88 7.42
N ALA A 7 -11.88 -1.04 6.46
CA ALA A 7 -11.52 -1.60 5.17
C ALA A 7 -10.85 -0.53 4.29
N VAL A 8 -9.83 -0.92 3.52
CA VAL A 8 -8.96 0.00 2.77
C VAL A 8 -8.71 -0.48 1.35
N SER A 9 -8.58 0.46 0.40
CA SER A 9 -8.06 0.19 -0.94
C SER A 9 -6.57 0.56 -1.01
N VAL A 10 -5.79 -0.35 -1.58
CA VAL A 10 -4.34 -0.23 -1.80
C VAL A 10 -4.08 0.15 -3.25
N TYR A 11 -3.32 1.22 -3.45
CA TYR A 11 -2.96 1.74 -4.76
C TYR A 11 -1.44 1.79 -4.93
N TRP A 12 -0.99 1.43 -6.12
CA TRP A 12 0.31 1.83 -6.63
C TRP A 12 0.17 3.16 -7.37
N LEU A 13 1.09 4.10 -7.15
CA LEU A 13 1.19 5.29 -7.97
C LEU A 13 2.07 4.97 -9.18
N ASP A 14 1.49 5.06 -10.38
CA ASP A 14 2.26 4.92 -11.61
C ASP A 14 3.34 6.02 -11.71
N PHE A 15 4.24 5.92 -12.69
CA PHE A 15 5.32 6.91 -12.86
C PHE A 15 4.84 8.34 -13.17
N ARG A 16 3.54 8.53 -13.43
CA ARG A 16 2.90 9.84 -13.60
C ARG A 16 2.12 10.27 -12.35
N GLY A 17 2.21 9.52 -11.25
CA GLY A 17 1.52 9.78 -10.00
C GLY A 17 0.04 9.39 -10.01
N ARG A 18 -0.43 8.64 -11.00
CA ARG A 18 -1.83 8.22 -11.08
C ARG A 18 -2.05 6.94 -10.26
N PRO A 19 -3.07 6.88 -9.41
CA PRO A 19 -3.35 5.70 -8.62
C PRO A 19 -3.90 4.56 -9.48
N VAL A 20 -3.28 3.39 -9.37
CA VAL A 20 -3.73 2.12 -9.92
C VAL A 20 -4.12 1.23 -8.75
N GLU A 21 -5.38 0.82 -8.67
CA GLU A 21 -5.88 -0.04 -7.60
C GLU A 21 -5.38 -1.47 -7.77
N TYR A 22 -4.91 -2.08 -6.68
CA TYR A 22 -4.40 -3.46 -6.68
C TYR A 22 -5.18 -4.39 -5.75
N ALA A 23 -5.65 -3.89 -4.62
CA ALA A 23 -6.34 -4.70 -3.63
C ALA A 23 -7.27 -3.86 -2.76
N ALA A 24 -8.34 -4.47 -2.29
CA ALA A 24 -9.08 -4.02 -1.12
C ALA A 24 -8.77 -4.99 0.03
N LEU A 25 -8.52 -4.46 1.23
CA LEU A 25 -8.18 -5.22 2.43
C LEU A 25 -9.17 -4.91 3.55
N LEU A 26 -9.85 -5.94 4.04
CA LEU A 26 -10.56 -5.88 5.31
C LEU A 26 -9.58 -5.80 6.50
N PRO A 27 -10.05 -5.43 7.70
CA PRO A 27 -9.24 -5.48 8.91
C PRO A 27 -8.57 -6.84 9.09
N GLY A 28 -7.26 -6.84 9.31
CA GLY A 28 -6.44 -8.05 9.50
C GLY A 28 -5.93 -8.70 8.21
N GLU A 29 -6.44 -8.33 7.03
CA GLU A 29 -6.01 -8.93 5.77
C GLU A 29 -4.62 -8.42 5.32
N GLU A 30 -3.93 -9.25 4.55
CA GLU A 30 -2.61 -8.94 4.00
C GLU A 30 -2.59 -9.09 2.48
N PHE A 31 -2.13 -8.04 1.81
CA PHE A 31 -1.75 -8.08 0.40
C PHE A 31 -0.22 -8.14 0.27
N ARG A 32 0.26 -9.00 -0.64
CA ARG A 32 1.66 -9.05 -1.05
C ARG A 32 1.74 -8.66 -2.52
N ALA A 33 2.50 -7.61 -2.79
CA ALA A 33 2.79 -7.16 -4.14
C ALA A 33 4.20 -7.60 -4.54
N ASP A 34 4.32 -8.18 -5.74
CA ASP A 34 5.60 -8.20 -6.43
C ASP A 34 5.84 -6.79 -6.99
N THR A 35 6.80 -6.08 -6.42
CA THR A 35 7.04 -4.65 -6.65
C THR A 35 8.52 -4.41 -6.90
N PHE A 36 8.84 -3.33 -7.62
CA PHE A 36 10.20 -2.97 -7.97
C PHE A 36 10.61 -1.65 -7.32
N GLU A 37 11.91 -1.33 -7.44
CA GLU A 37 12.46 -0.06 -6.95
C GLU A 37 11.74 1.15 -7.57
N GLY A 38 11.43 2.14 -6.74
CA GLY A 38 10.75 3.36 -7.16
C GLY A 38 9.22 3.27 -7.15
N HIS A 39 8.62 2.11 -6.85
CA HIS A 39 7.19 2.02 -6.65
C HIS A 39 6.74 2.68 -5.34
N VAL A 40 5.75 3.57 -5.45
CA VAL A 40 5.12 4.25 -4.32
C VAL A 40 3.75 3.65 -4.08
N TRP A 41 3.47 3.28 -2.84
CA TRP A 41 2.20 2.70 -2.44
C TRP A 41 1.47 3.62 -1.46
N ILE A 42 0.16 3.71 -1.65
CA ILE A 42 -0.74 4.40 -0.73
C ILE A 42 -1.91 3.49 -0.38
N ALA A 43 -2.48 3.65 0.81
CA ALA A 43 -3.77 3.06 1.13
C ALA A 43 -4.73 4.14 1.63
N LYS A 44 -5.98 4.02 1.19
CA LYS A 44 -7.07 4.92 1.58
C LYS A 44 -8.23 4.10 2.10
N ASP A 45 -8.94 4.60 3.09
CA ASP A 45 -10.24 4.06 3.42
C ASP A 45 -11.29 4.49 2.38
N PHE A 46 -12.48 3.91 2.45
CA PHE A 46 -13.58 4.20 1.53
C PHE A 46 -14.19 5.59 1.71
N ALA A 47 -13.87 6.30 2.81
CA ALA A 47 -14.21 7.71 2.98
C ALA A 47 -13.17 8.64 2.31
N GLY A 48 -12.10 8.09 1.76
CA GLY A 48 -11.00 8.82 1.12
C GLY A 48 -9.93 9.31 2.10
N GLU A 49 -10.00 8.93 3.37
CA GLU A 49 -9.00 9.25 4.38
C GLU A 49 -7.74 8.41 4.13
N CYS A 50 -6.59 9.08 4.10
CA CYS A 50 -5.31 8.43 3.87
C CYS A 50 -4.78 7.88 5.21
N LEU A 51 -4.94 6.58 5.44
CA LEU A 51 -4.49 5.92 6.68
C LEU A 51 -2.98 5.64 6.70
N GLY A 52 -2.30 5.75 5.55
CA GLY A 52 -0.85 5.58 5.48
C GLY A 52 -0.33 5.44 4.05
N GLY A 53 0.94 5.78 3.88
CA GLY A 53 1.64 5.72 2.60
C GLY A 53 3.14 5.54 2.81
N GLY A 54 3.81 4.92 1.86
CA GLY A 54 5.21 4.54 2.02
C GLY A 54 5.81 4.12 0.68
N ALA A 55 6.96 4.69 0.37
CA ALA A 55 7.73 4.32 -0.80
C ALA A 55 8.57 3.08 -0.46
N LEU A 56 8.49 2.05 -1.30
CA LEU A 56 9.33 0.88 -1.15
C LEU A 56 10.61 1.13 -1.94
N PHE A 57 11.66 1.56 -1.24
CA PHE A 57 13.02 1.58 -1.77
C PHE A 57 13.68 0.26 -1.36
N PRO A 58 13.82 -0.74 -2.24
CA PRO A 58 14.53 -1.96 -1.87
C PRO A 58 15.98 -1.61 -1.50
N ARG A 59 16.28 -1.52 -0.20
CA ARG A 59 17.67 -1.67 0.24
C ARG A 59 18.05 -3.10 -0.11
N GLN A 60 19.07 -3.23 -0.95
CA GLN A 60 19.67 -4.49 -1.37
C GLN A 60 19.67 -5.51 -0.20
N GLY A 61 18.85 -6.57 -0.33
CA GLY A 61 18.77 -7.67 0.64
C GLY A 61 17.60 -7.69 1.65
N ARG A 62 16.62 -6.76 1.63
CA ARG A 62 15.48 -6.81 2.57
C ARG A 62 14.13 -6.47 1.91
N LYS A 63 13.14 -7.37 2.03
CA LYS A 63 11.75 -7.12 1.61
C LYS A 63 11.18 -5.97 2.47
N ASN A 64 10.72 -4.90 1.83
CA ASN A 64 10.06 -3.82 2.54
C ASN A 64 8.63 -4.25 2.91
N LYS A 65 8.27 -4.12 4.19
CA LYS A 65 6.93 -4.47 4.68
C LYS A 65 6.08 -3.21 4.72
N PHE A 66 4.98 -3.21 3.96
CA PHE A 66 3.96 -2.18 4.04
C PHE A 66 2.94 -2.57 5.12
N GLU A 67 2.95 -1.84 6.23
CA GLU A 67 1.98 -2.00 7.32
C GLU A 67 1.18 -0.71 7.45
N LEU A 68 -0.15 -0.84 7.37
CA LEU A 68 -1.08 0.24 7.62
C LEU A 68 -1.38 0.25 9.12
N ARG A 69 -1.30 1.43 9.74
CA ARG A 69 -1.64 1.64 11.15
C ARG A 69 -3.07 2.10 11.28
#